data_AF-A0A8S1SUR8-F1
#
_entry.id   AF-A0A8S1SUR8-F1
#
_cell.length_a   1.000
_cell.length_b   1.000
_cell.length_c   1.000
_cell.angle_alpha   90.00
_cell.angle_beta   90.00
_cell.angle_gamma   90.00
#
_symmetry.space_group_name_H-M   'P 1'
#
loop_
_entity.id
_entity.type
_entity.pdbx_description
1 polymer ?
#
loop_
_entity_poly.entity_id
_entity_poly.type
_entity_poly.pdbx_seq_one_letter_code
_entity_poly.pdbx_strand_id
1 'polypeptide(L)'
;MLTRRKSSELKLNQRLLKDKGKDESNLKIYIKNKQTRKVLECRVIKYLFPIQQQCFETIYNGDDIIGQDRTGSGKIFAYCLPILERIRGLGIKQIKQKSLCISIITNKRIGYPSNY
;
A
#
# COMPACT_ATOMS: atom_id res chain seq x y z
N MET A 1 29.53 1.53 -11.24
CA MET A 1 29.44 2.88 -11.80
C MET A 1 28.02 3.21 -12.29
N LEU A 2 27.13 3.69 -11.40
CA LEU A 2 25.77 4.11 -11.79
C LEU A 2 25.85 5.37 -12.69
N THR A 3 25.35 5.28 -13.91
CA THR A 3 25.28 6.39 -14.89
C THR A 3 24.60 7.62 -14.29
N ARG A 4 25.16 8.82 -14.54
CA ARG A 4 24.71 10.12 -13.98
C ARG A 4 23.19 10.33 -13.97
N ARG A 5 22.46 9.83 -14.99
CA ARG A 5 20.98 9.92 -15.09
C ARG A 5 20.22 9.18 -13.97
N LYS A 6 20.64 7.96 -13.58
CA LYS A 6 20.02 7.20 -12.49
C LYS A 6 20.28 7.82 -11.12
N SER A 7 21.45 8.45 -10.95
CA SER A 7 21.82 9.19 -9.74
C SER A 7 20.94 10.43 -9.53
N SER A 8 20.61 11.15 -10.61
CA SER A 8 19.67 12.29 -10.56
C SER A 8 18.22 11.87 -10.26
N GLU A 9 17.72 10.77 -10.83
CA GLU A 9 16.37 10.25 -10.50
C GLU A 9 16.29 9.72 -9.08
N LEU A 10 17.34 9.06 -8.57
CA LEU A 10 17.40 8.64 -7.17
C LEU A 10 17.39 9.84 -6.22
N LYS A 11 18.12 10.92 -6.57
CA LYS A 11 18.11 12.17 -5.81
C LYS A 11 16.77 12.91 -5.91
N LEU A 12 16.09 12.87 -7.05
CA LEU A 12 14.77 13.46 -7.26
C LEU A 12 13.71 12.70 -6.44
N ASN A 13 13.72 11.37 -6.48
CA ASN A 13 12.84 10.52 -5.68
C ASN A 13 13.12 10.68 -4.18
N GLN A 14 14.38 10.81 -3.77
CA GLN A 14 14.75 11.11 -2.37
C GLN A 14 14.33 12.52 -1.94
N ARG A 15 14.27 13.49 -2.84
CA ARG A 15 13.72 14.84 -2.58
C ARG A 15 12.19 14.83 -2.48
N LEU A 16 11.50 14.12 -3.37
CA LEU A 16 10.05 13.91 -3.29
C LEU A 16 9.63 13.19 -2.00
N LEU A 17 10.47 12.28 -1.49
CA LEU A 17 10.29 11.63 -0.19
C LEU A 17 10.62 12.56 1.00
N LYS A 18 11.49 13.57 0.82
CA LYS A 18 11.87 14.53 1.87
C LYS A 18 10.89 15.70 2.04
N ASP A 19 10.11 16.05 1.02
CA ASP A 19 9.14 17.16 1.09
C ASP A 19 7.76 16.78 1.65
N LYS A 20 7.48 15.49 1.91
CA LYS A 20 6.18 15.05 2.46
C LYS A 20 6.20 14.92 4.00
N GLY A 21 6.97 15.79 4.65
CA GLY A 21 6.87 16.04 6.09
C GLY A 21 6.02 17.28 6.36
N LYS A 22 4.70 17.18 6.20
CA LYS A 22 3.72 18.14 6.77
C LYS A 22 2.31 17.56 6.73
N ASP A 23 1.96 16.84 7.79
CA ASP A 23 0.72 16.97 8.57
C ASP A 23 -0.63 17.18 7.87
N GLU A 24 -0.93 16.41 6.83
CA GLU A 24 -2.32 16.01 6.58
C GLU A 24 -2.39 14.49 6.48
N SER A 25 -3.19 13.89 7.36
CA SER A 25 -3.50 12.47 7.30
C SER A 25 -4.27 12.17 6.00
N ASN A 26 -3.53 11.82 4.94
CA ASN A 26 -4.09 11.38 3.65
C ASN A 26 -4.99 10.13 3.78
N LEU A 27 -5.07 9.53 4.96
CA LEU A 27 -6.01 8.47 5.29
C LEU A 27 -7.46 8.85 4.99
N LYS A 28 -7.85 10.13 5.16
CA LYS A 28 -9.23 10.56 4.87
C LYS A 28 -9.61 10.45 3.39
N ILE A 29 -8.63 10.52 2.49
CA ILE A 29 -8.84 10.46 1.03
C ILE A 29 -9.27 9.04 0.63
N TYR A 30 -8.61 8.03 1.20
CA TYR A 30 -8.82 6.63 0.82
C TYR A 30 -9.83 5.92 1.74
N ILE A 31 -9.79 6.21 3.05
CA ILE A 31 -10.56 5.48 4.07
C ILE A 31 -11.76 6.35 4.47
N LYS A 32 -12.94 5.96 3.97
CA LYS A 32 -14.21 6.63 4.28
C LYS A 32 -14.69 6.28 5.69
N ASN A 33 -14.39 5.08 6.20
CA ASN A 33 -14.88 4.63 7.50
C ASN A 33 -14.16 5.31 8.69
N LYS A 34 -14.94 5.98 9.55
CA LYS A 34 -14.42 6.70 10.73
C LYS A 34 -13.76 5.77 11.76
N GLN A 35 -14.27 4.55 11.95
CA GLN A 35 -13.72 3.58 12.90
C GLN A 35 -12.37 3.04 12.43
N THR A 36 -12.25 2.71 11.13
CA THR A 36 -10.98 2.25 10.56
C THR A 36 -9.89 3.31 10.74
N ARG A 37 -10.20 4.59 10.48
CA ARG A 37 -9.23 5.68 10.68
C ARG A 37 -8.76 5.79 12.13
N LYS A 38 -9.66 5.73 13.11
CA LYS A 38 -9.30 5.76 14.53
C LYS A 38 -8.34 4.62 14.89
N VAL A 39 -8.61 3.40 14.41
CA VAL A 39 -7.75 2.24 14.68
C VAL A 39 -6.36 2.43 14.07
N LEU A 40 -6.27 3.00 12.87
CA LEU A 40 -4.99 3.26 12.21
C LEU A 40 -4.20 4.38 12.91
N GLU A 41 -4.88 5.46 13.32
CA GLU A 41 -4.29 6.54 14.10
C GLU A 41 -3.76 6.04 15.45
N CYS A 42 -4.51 5.19 16.16
CA CYS A 42 -4.07 4.54 17.40
C CYS A 42 -2.83 3.65 17.19
N ARG A 43 -2.66 3.08 16.00
CA ARG A 43 -1.48 2.26 15.64
C ARG A 43 -0.34 3.09 15.03
N VAL A 44 -0.40 4.42 15.14
CA VAL A 44 0.63 5.36 14.65
C VAL A 44 0.77 5.32 13.11
N ILE A 45 -0.20 4.76 12.39
CA ILE A 45 -0.24 4.80 10.93
C ILE A 45 -0.85 6.15 10.55
N LYS A 46 -0.02 7.09 10.08
CA LYS A 46 -0.43 8.46 9.72
C LYS A 46 -0.67 8.66 8.23
N TYR A 47 0.03 7.89 7.39
CA TYR A 47 -0.02 7.97 5.94
C TYR A 47 0.17 6.58 5.31
N LEU A 48 -0.32 6.44 4.09
CA LEU A 48 -0.09 5.26 3.25
C LEU A 48 1.17 5.47 2.41
N PHE A 49 1.94 4.40 2.19
CA PHE A 49 3.09 4.43 1.28
C PHE A 49 2.64 4.66 -0.18
N PRO A 50 3.54 5.13 -1.07
CA PRO A 50 3.18 5.44 -2.46
C PRO A 50 2.52 4.26 -3.19
N ILE A 51 3.06 3.04 -3.05
CA ILE A 51 2.47 1.84 -3.66
C ILE A 51 1.06 1.54 -3.12
N GLN A 52 0.84 1.78 -1.83
CA GLN A 52 -0.46 1.56 -1.19
C GLN A 52 -1.51 2.55 -1.70
N GLN A 53 -1.11 3.80 -1.92
CA GLN A 53 -1.97 4.83 -2.49
C GLN A 53 -2.34 4.52 -3.94
N GLN A 54 -1.36 4.12 -4.75
CA GLN A 54 -1.56 3.80 -6.16
C GLN A 54 -2.45 2.59 -6.37
N CYS A 55 -2.28 1.53 -5.57
CA CYS A 55 -3.09 0.32 -5.69
C CYS A 55 -4.50 0.45 -5.10
N PHE A 56 -4.76 1.46 -4.25
CA PHE A 56 -5.97 1.48 -3.43
C PHE A 56 -7.25 1.45 -4.26
N GLU A 57 -7.37 2.36 -5.23
CA GLU A 57 -8.59 2.54 -6.01
C GLU A 57 -8.87 1.33 -6.91
N THR A 58 -7.84 0.82 -7.59
CA THR A 58 -7.91 -0.35 -8.47
C THR A 58 -8.41 -1.59 -7.71
N ILE A 59 -7.84 -1.86 -6.53
CA ILE A 59 -8.24 -3.00 -5.69
C ILE A 59 -9.63 -2.77 -5.09
N TYR A 60 -9.96 -1.53 -4.69
CA TYR A 60 -11.29 -1.20 -4.18
C TYR A 60 -12.37 -1.47 -5.24
N ASN A 61 -12.12 -1.11 -6.49
CA ASN A 61 -13.02 -1.37 -7.63
C ASN A 61 -13.07 -2.86 -8.00
N GLY A 62 -12.01 -3.61 -7.66
CA GLY A 62 -11.93 -5.06 -7.87
C GLY A 62 -11.30 -5.43 -9.20
N ASP A 63 -10.53 -4.52 -9.76
CA ASP A 63 -9.74 -4.74 -10.97
C ASP A 63 -8.43 -5.47 -10.62
N ASP A 64 -7.91 -6.25 -11.56
CA ASP A 64 -6.65 -6.96 -11.40
C ASP A 64 -5.46 -5.99 -11.51
N ILE A 65 -4.48 -6.13 -10.61
CA ILE A 65 -3.28 -5.28 -10.58
C ILE A 65 -2.03 -6.09 -10.24
N ILE A 66 -0.92 -5.76 -10.93
CA ILE A 66 0.41 -6.26 -10.61
C ILE A 66 1.22 -5.15 -9.97
N GLY A 67 1.46 -5.24 -8.66
CA GLY A 67 2.25 -4.26 -7.89
C GLY A 67 3.66 -4.76 -7.57
N GLN A 68 4.69 -4.13 -8.15
CA GLN A 68 6.08 -4.39 -7.81
C GLN A 68 6.66 -3.26 -6.95
N ASP A 69 7.23 -3.63 -5.81
CA ASP A 69 7.91 -2.72 -4.89
C ASP A 69 8.89 -3.50 -3.99
N ARG A 70 9.69 -2.81 -3.20
CA ARG A 70 10.68 -3.41 -2.29
C ARG A 70 10.00 -4.13 -1.12
N THR A 71 10.70 -5.07 -0.52
CA THR A 71 10.26 -5.70 0.75
C THR A 71 10.18 -4.63 1.84
N GLY A 72 9.18 -4.74 2.71
CA GLY A 72 8.94 -3.76 3.77
C GLY A 72 8.09 -2.54 3.36
N SER A 73 7.68 -2.42 2.09
CA SER A 73 6.77 -1.35 1.64
C SER A 73 5.29 -1.56 1.96
N GLY A 74 4.98 -2.61 2.74
CA GLY A 74 3.63 -2.87 3.22
C GLY A 74 2.65 -3.29 2.13
N LYS A 75 3.09 -4.05 1.10
CA LYS A 75 2.22 -4.58 0.02
C LYS A 75 1.03 -5.39 0.51
N ILE A 76 1.21 -6.17 1.58
CA ILE A 76 0.11 -6.92 2.20
C ILE A 76 -0.97 -5.94 2.65
N PHE A 77 -0.57 -4.86 3.31
CA PHE A 77 -1.49 -3.81 3.74
C PHE A 77 -2.09 -3.03 2.56
N ALA A 78 -1.32 -2.80 1.48
CA ALA A 78 -1.80 -2.21 0.23
C ALA A 78 -2.99 -2.97 -0.36
N TYR A 79 -2.96 -4.31 -0.23
CA TYR A 79 -4.00 -5.19 -0.74
C TYR A 79 -5.16 -5.39 0.24
N CYS A 80 -4.87 -5.62 1.52
CA CYS A 80 -5.89 -5.90 2.51
C CYS A 80 -6.78 -4.70 2.84
N LEU A 81 -6.22 -3.48 2.85
CA LEU A 81 -6.95 -2.28 3.27
C LEU A 81 -8.12 -1.93 2.34
N PRO A 82 -7.97 -1.85 1.00
CA PRO A 82 -9.08 -1.58 0.08
C PRO A 82 -10.17 -2.64 0.15
N ILE A 83 -9.78 -3.93 0.24
CA ILE A 83 -10.72 -5.05 0.37
C ILE A 83 -11.55 -4.93 1.64
N LEU A 84 -10.91 -4.63 2.77
CA LEU A 84 -11.59 -4.46 4.05
C LEU A 84 -12.59 -3.29 4.00
N GLU A 85 -12.21 -2.17 3.39
CA GLU A 85 -13.09 -1.01 3.23
C GLU A 85 -14.27 -1.32 2.29
N ARG A 86 -14.04 -2.07 1.22
CA ARG A 86 -15.11 -2.53 0.32
C ARG A 86 -16.11 -3.42 1.06
N ILE A 87 -15.63 -4.43 1.79
CA ILE A 87 -16.49 -5.35 2.56
C ILE A 87 -17.31 -4.59 3.60
N ARG A 88 -16.69 -3.64 4.31
CA ARG A 88 -17.39 -2.78 5.27
C ARG A 88 -18.46 -1.92 4.62
N GLY A 89 -18.20 -1.40 3.41
CA GLY A 89 -19.17 -0.65 2.61
C GLY A 89 -20.37 -1.49 2.16
N LEU A 90 -20.17 -2.78 1.90
CA LEU A 90 -21.24 -3.72 1.52
C LEU A 90 -22.16 -4.11 2.69
N GLY A 91 -21.84 -3.72 3.93
CA GLY A 91 -22.69 -3.99 5.10
C GLY A 91 -22.78 -5.48 5.48
N ILE A 92 -21.86 -6.31 4.98
CA ILE A 92 -21.83 -7.75 5.27
C ILE A 92 -21.41 -7.94 6.74
N LYS A 93 -22.40 -8.11 7.63
CA LYS A 93 -22.18 -8.34 9.07
C LYS A 93 -21.69 -9.75 9.40
N GLN A 94 -21.89 -10.70 8.48
CA GLN A 94 -21.49 -12.10 8.66
C GLN A 94 -21.24 -12.78 7.31
N ILE A 95 -20.02 -13.26 7.13
CA ILE A 95 -19.68 -14.21 6.06
C ILE A 95 -19.82 -15.59 6.71
N LYS A 96 -20.91 -16.33 6.41
CA LYS A 96 -20.97 -17.77 6.71
C LYS A 96 -19.84 -18.43 5.90
N GLN A 97 -18.72 -18.70 6.55
CA GLN A 97 -17.51 -19.38 6.06
C GLN A 97 -17.41 -19.54 4.54
N LYS A 98 -16.95 -18.48 3.85
CA LYS A 98 -16.35 -18.58 2.54
C LYS A 98 -15.06 -17.77 2.58
N SER A 99 -13.94 -18.41 2.26
CA SER A 99 -12.63 -17.78 2.20
C SER A 99 -12.66 -16.65 1.17
N LEU A 100 -12.76 -15.40 1.63
CA LEU A 100 -12.95 -14.25 0.75
C LEU A 100 -11.63 -13.73 0.15
N CYS A 101 -10.49 -14.21 0.63
CA CYS A 101 -9.17 -13.75 0.24
C CYS A 101 -8.12 -14.87 0.38
N ILE A 102 -7.53 -15.29 -0.72
CA ILE A 102 -6.38 -16.20 -0.75
C ILE A 102 -5.14 -15.37 -1.08
N SER A 103 -4.22 -15.24 -0.14
CA SER A 103 -2.92 -14.57 -0.36
C SER A 103 -1.84 -15.63 -0.46
N ILE A 104 -1.27 -15.84 -1.66
CA ILE A 104 -0.16 -16.76 -1.87
C ILE A 104 1.14 -16.01 -1.57
N ILE A 105 1.79 -16.33 -0.45
CA ILE A 105 3.09 -15.79 -0.09
C ILE A 105 4.14 -16.85 -0.39
N THR A 106 4.99 -16.61 -1.40
CA THR A 106 6.13 -17.50 -1.68
C THR A 106 7.38 -16.97 -0.98
N ASN A 107 8.17 -17.87 -0.38
CA ASN A 107 9.50 -17.55 0.15
C ASN A 107 10.52 -17.48 -0.99
N LYS A 108 10.22 -16.72 -2.06
CA LYS A 108 11.19 -16.48 -3.13
C LYS A 108 11.91 -15.18 -2.81
N ARG A 109 13.10 -15.30 -2.20
CA ARG A 109 14.07 -14.19 -2.23
C ARG A 109 14.39 -13.95 -3.70
N ILE A 110 13.79 -12.91 -4.29
CA ILE A 110 14.22 -12.41 -5.59
C ILE A 110 15.59 -11.79 -5.31
N GLY A 111 16.65 -12.58 -5.51
CA GLY A 111 18.00 -12.07 -5.58
C GLY A 111 18.01 -11.03 -6.70
N TYR A 112 18.33 -9.79 -6.37
CA TYR A 112 18.69 -8.84 -7.40
C TYR A 112 19.92 -9.40 -8.12
N PRO A 113 19.98 -9.42 -9.47
CA PRO A 113 21.23 -9.69 -10.14
C PRO A 113 22.25 -8.67 -9.62
N SER A 114 23.33 -9.17 -9.04
CA SER A 114 24.50 -8.38 -8.66
C SER A 114 25.09 -7.81 -9.94
N ASN A 115 24.63 -6.63 -10.34
CA ASN A 115 25.41 -5.79 -11.22
C ASN A 115 26.41 -5.10 -10.30
N TYR A 116 27.57 -5.73 -10.13
CA TYR A 116 28.89 -5.32 -9.61
C TYR A 116 29.50 -6.48 -8.84
#